data_AF-A0A841K7B8-F1
#
_entry.id   AF-A0A841K7B8-F1
#
_cell.length_a   1.000
_cell.length_b   1.000
_cell.length_c   1.000
_cell.angle_alpha   90.00
_cell.angle_beta   90.00
_cell.angle_gamma   90.00
#
_symmetry.space_group_name_H-M   'P 1'
#
loop_
_entity.id
_entity.type
_entity.pdbx_description
1 polymer ?
#
loop_
_entity_poly.entity_id
_entity_poly.type
_entity_poly.pdbx_seq_one_letter_code
_entity_poly.pdbx_strand_id
1 'polypeptide(L)'
;MTVSSDEPLFGVVWRALATEHASLAIAAPLARRYPADVVPFAALLEYREDALAQLRELMLPGEETYVGWSEIAGVEFPACQGIEVLFDINALQMVPSQSSATVAVEDKAAPPVIMPLNAENAAEMVELTDVAFPGFFRPRTYVMGSYWGIRAEGKLVAMAGERLAVPGMREISAVCTRPGHTGRGYAAHLIRHLLHEHAAAGLESFLHVAETNHRAIALYERLGFVMVGATRCTRIRRSAT
;
A
#
# COMPACT_ATOMS: atom_id res chain seq x y z
N MET A 1 -0.56 21.62 -10.80
CA MET A 1 -1.51 20.81 -11.59
C MET A 1 -2.25 19.94 -10.60
N THR A 2 -3.53 20.22 -10.39
CA THR A 2 -4.44 19.32 -9.65
C THR A 2 -4.58 18.06 -10.50
N VAL A 3 -4.07 16.94 -9.98
CA VAL A 3 -4.30 15.62 -10.59
C VAL A 3 -5.81 15.39 -10.52
N SER A 4 -6.44 15.12 -11.66
CA SER A 4 -7.84 14.72 -11.68
C SER A 4 -7.96 13.39 -10.94
N SER A 5 -8.89 13.27 -9.99
CA SER A 5 -9.04 12.09 -9.12
C SER A 5 -9.27 10.78 -9.88
N ASP A 6 -9.61 10.84 -11.16
CA ASP A 6 -10.02 9.70 -11.98
C ASP A 6 -8.92 9.24 -12.97
N GLU A 7 -7.71 9.80 -12.90
CA GLU A 7 -6.56 9.38 -13.70
C GLU A 7 -5.66 8.40 -12.95
N PRO A 8 -5.08 7.39 -13.62
CA PRO A 8 -4.11 6.52 -13.00
C PRO A 8 -2.84 7.27 -12.55
N LEU A 9 -2.41 6.95 -11.33
CA LEU A 9 -1.17 7.43 -10.73
C LEU A 9 -0.01 6.53 -11.16
N PHE A 10 0.97 7.13 -11.81
CA PHE A 10 2.21 6.47 -12.21
C PHE A 10 3.33 6.76 -11.21
N GLY A 11 4.27 5.80 -11.08
CA GLY A 11 5.50 5.98 -10.30
C GLY A 11 5.27 6.31 -8.82
N VAL A 12 4.16 5.83 -8.23
CA VAL A 12 3.70 6.22 -6.88
C VAL A 12 4.78 5.98 -5.82
N VAL A 13 5.50 4.85 -5.89
CA VAL A 13 6.58 4.53 -4.93
C VAL A 13 7.73 5.55 -5.03
N TRP A 14 8.17 5.89 -6.25
CA TRP A 14 9.21 6.91 -6.47
C TRP A 14 8.74 8.27 -5.95
N ARG A 15 7.53 8.69 -6.34
CA ARG A 15 6.94 9.97 -5.92
C ARG A 15 6.86 10.08 -4.40
N ALA A 16 6.37 9.04 -3.73
CA ALA A 16 6.29 9.02 -2.27
C ALA A 16 7.66 9.21 -1.61
N LEU A 17 8.65 8.42 -2.03
CA LEU A 17 10.04 8.51 -1.54
C LEU A 17 10.75 9.81 -1.95
N ALA A 18 10.19 10.56 -2.90
CA ALA A 18 10.70 11.86 -3.34
C ALA A 18 10.00 13.05 -2.70
N THR A 19 8.86 12.85 -2.05
CA THR A 19 8.09 13.94 -1.44
C THR A 19 7.71 13.60 0.01
N GLU A 20 6.51 13.04 0.23
CA GLU A 20 5.90 12.89 1.55
C GLU A 20 6.70 11.95 2.45
N HIS A 21 7.39 10.97 1.87
CA HIS A 21 8.23 10.00 2.57
C HIS A 21 9.73 10.23 2.33
N ALA A 22 10.15 11.44 1.95
CA ALA A 22 11.56 11.76 1.75
C ALA A 22 12.41 11.47 3.00
N SER A 23 11.86 11.64 4.21
CA SER A 23 12.52 11.33 5.49
C SER A 23 12.68 9.83 5.76
N LEU A 24 11.92 8.97 5.09
CA LEU A 24 12.04 7.51 5.17
C LEU A 24 12.96 6.95 4.09
N ALA A 25 13.31 7.72 3.06
CA ALA A 25 13.97 7.18 1.88
C ALA A 25 15.45 6.83 2.12
N ILE A 26 15.84 5.63 1.70
CA ILE A 26 17.24 5.28 1.42
C ILE A 26 17.41 5.48 -0.09
N ALA A 27 18.27 6.41 -0.49
CA ALA A 27 18.29 6.92 -1.85
C ALA A 27 19.69 6.96 -2.49
N ALA A 28 19.71 6.64 -3.78
CA ALA A 28 20.74 6.94 -4.75
C ALA A 28 20.14 7.85 -5.85
N PRO A 29 20.94 8.44 -6.76
CA PRO A 29 20.41 9.32 -7.80
C PRO A 29 19.27 8.75 -8.65
N LEU A 30 19.33 7.46 -9.01
CA LEU A 30 18.38 6.79 -9.92
C LEU A 30 17.51 5.72 -9.24
N ALA A 31 17.72 5.46 -7.95
CA ALA A 31 17.01 4.43 -7.21
C ALA A 31 16.67 4.89 -5.79
N ARG A 32 15.48 4.53 -5.32
CA ARG A 32 15.04 4.79 -3.95
C ARG A 32 14.36 3.56 -3.38
N ARG A 33 14.47 3.36 -2.07
CA ARG A 33 13.75 2.31 -1.36
C ARG A 33 13.36 2.74 0.04
N TYR A 34 12.40 2.02 0.61
CA TYR A 34 12.14 2.09 2.04
C TYR A 34 13.13 1.19 2.81
N PRO A 35 13.36 1.48 4.11
CA PRO A 35 14.05 0.57 5.01
C PRO A 35 13.33 -0.78 5.09
N ALA A 36 14.10 -1.86 5.19
CA ALA A 36 13.59 -3.24 5.18
C ALA A 36 12.59 -3.52 6.31
N ASP A 37 12.75 -2.83 7.45
CA ASP A 37 11.91 -2.93 8.64
C ASP A 37 10.66 -2.04 8.57
N VAL A 38 10.51 -1.21 7.53
CA VAL A 38 9.33 -0.37 7.27
C VAL A 38 8.42 -1.02 6.22
N VAL A 39 8.89 -1.23 4.99
CA VAL A 39 8.11 -1.90 3.93
C VAL A 39 9.05 -2.34 2.81
N PRO A 40 8.86 -3.52 2.17
CA PRO A 40 9.77 -4.00 1.13
C PRO A 40 9.46 -3.38 -0.24
N PHE A 41 9.44 -2.05 -0.35
CA PHE A 41 9.23 -1.36 -1.63
C PHE A 41 10.44 -0.54 -2.07
N ALA A 42 10.68 -0.56 -3.37
CA ALA A 42 11.67 0.24 -4.07
C ALA A 42 11.11 0.80 -5.38
N ALA A 43 11.79 1.81 -5.92
CA ALA A 43 11.48 2.40 -7.21
C ALA A 43 12.73 2.86 -7.92
N LEU A 44 12.68 2.82 -9.25
CA LEU A 44 13.69 3.38 -10.15
C LEU A 44 13.14 4.67 -10.75
N LEU A 45 14.01 5.65 -11.02
CA LEU A 45 13.62 6.85 -11.75
C LEU A 45 13.24 6.50 -13.19
N GLU A 46 14.06 5.65 -13.80
CA GLU A 46 13.86 5.05 -15.12
C GLU A 46 14.20 3.56 -15.03
N TYR A 47 13.47 2.71 -15.76
CA TYR A 47 13.65 1.26 -15.75
C TYR A 47 14.80 0.82 -16.65
N ARG A 48 16.02 1.18 -16.24
CA ARG A 48 17.27 0.88 -16.94
C ARG A 48 18.24 0.13 -16.04
N GLU A 49 19.24 -0.50 -16.65
CA GLU A 49 20.26 -1.29 -15.93
C GLU A 49 21.04 -0.46 -14.90
N ASP A 50 21.41 0.78 -15.23
CA ASP A 50 22.17 1.67 -14.32
C ASP A 50 21.38 2.05 -13.07
N ALA A 51 20.08 2.29 -13.22
CA ALA A 51 19.17 2.51 -12.09
C ALA A 51 19.03 1.26 -11.23
N LEU A 52 18.87 0.09 -11.84
CA LEU A 52 18.77 -1.17 -11.11
C LEU A 52 20.08 -1.54 -10.40
N ALA A 53 21.23 -1.23 -10.99
CA ALA A 53 22.54 -1.37 -10.36
C ALA A 53 22.68 -0.48 -9.11
N GLN A 54 22.18 0.76 -9.15
CA GLN A 54 22.14 1.61 -7.96
C GLN A 54 21.22 1.03 -6.88
N LEU A 55 20.05 0.51 -7.26
CA LEU A 55 19.16 -0.15 -6.30
C LEU A 55 19.84 -1.36 -5.64
N ARG A 56 20.57 -2.17 -6.42
CA ARG A 56 21.37 -3.28 -5.90
C ARG A 56 22.31 -2.84 -4.78
N GLU A 57 23.02 -1.72 -4.96
CA GLU A 57 23.94 -1.21 -3.93
C GLU A 57 23.23 -0.76 -2.64
N LEU A 58 21.94 -0.40 -2.72
CA LEU A 58 21.11 -0.05 -1.54
C LEU A 58 20.52 -1.28 -0.82
N MET A 59 20.63 -2.47 -1.40
CA MET A 59 20.10 -3.71 -0.83
C MET A 59 21.20 -4.48 -0.08
N LEU A 60 20.88 -5.14 1.03
CA LEU A 60 21.81 -6.09 1.64
C LEU A 60 21.89 -7.37 0.79
N PRO A 61 23.02 -8.10 0.79
CA PRO A 61 23.12 -9.40 0.13
C PRO A 61 22.01 -10.36 0.60
N GLY A 62 21.33 -11.02 -0.34
CA GLY A 62 20.19 -11.90 -0.07
C GLY A 62 18.87 -11.17 0.20
N GLU A 63 18.85 -9.85 0.27
CA GLU A 63 17.64 -9.09 0.54
C GLU A 63 16.68 -9.10 -0.64
N GLU A 64 15.38 -9.06 -0.34
CA GLU A 64 14.31 -8.99 -1.32
C GLU A 64 13.50 -7.70 -1.19
N THR A 65 13.07 -7.16 -2.32
CA THR A 65 12.20 -5.99 -2.38
C THR A 65 11.27 -6.07 -3.58
N TYR A 66 10.21 -5.28 -3.57
CA TYR A 66 9.29 -5.13 -4.68
C TYR A 66 9.54 -3.79 -5.37
N VAL A 67 9.83 -3.83 -6.67
CA VAL A 67 9.93 -2.65 -7.52
C VAL A 67 8.58 -2.43 -8.20
N GLY A 68 7.87 -1.38 -7.80
CA GLY A 68 6.60 -1.01 -8.42
C GLY A 68 6.83 -0.25 -9.71
N TRP A 69 6.22 -0.72 -10.80
CA TRP A 69 6.32 -0.11 -12.12
C TRP A 69 5.03 -0.28 -12.91
N SER A 70 4.69 0.71 -13.71
CA SER A 70 3.54 0.60 -14.62
C SER A 70 4.07 0.11 -15.96
N GLU A 71 3.39 -0.88 -16.55
CA GLU A 71 3.74 -1.38 -17.88
C GLU A 71 3.54 -0.24 -18.89
N ILE A 72 4.63 0.45 -19.20
CA ILE A 72 4.69 1.39 -20.31
C ILE A 72 4.98 0.55 -21.54
N ALA A 73 4.11 0.61 -22.55
CA ALA A 73 4.22 -0.20 -23.76
C ALA A 73 5.66 -0.15 -24.33
N GLY A 74 6.29 -1.32 -24.45
CA GLY A 74 7.66 -1.47 -24.97
C GLY A 74 8.80 -1.33 -23.94
N VAL A 75 8.49 -1.17 -22.65
CA VAL A 75 9.49 -1.15 -21.57
C VAL A 75 9.50 -2.50 -20.87
N GLU A 76 10.62 -3.21 -20.90
CA GLU A 76 10.85 -4.43 -20.12
C GLU A 76 11.52 -4.10 -18.79
N PHE A 77 11.33 -4.96 -17.79
CA PHE A 77 12.06 -4.82 -16.53
C PHE A 77 13.57 -5.04 -16.79
N PRO A 78 14.45 -4.11 -16.39
CA PRO A 78 15.86 -4.18 -16.75
C PRO A 78 16.53 -5.40 -16.09
N ALA A 79 17.45 -6.03 -16.81
CA ALA A 79 18.38 -6.97 -16.23
C ALA A 79 19.55 -6.23 -15.56
N CYS A 80 20.12 -6.80 -14.50
CA CYS A 80 21.33 -6.29 -13.86
C CYS A 80 22.07 -7.44 -13.17
N GLN A 81 23.39 -7.50 -13.31
CA GLN A 81 24.19 -8.52 -12.64
C GLN A 81 24.02 -8.45 -11.12
N GLY A 82 23.81 -9.61 -10.48
CA GLY A 82 23.62 -9.71 -9.03
C GLY A 82 22.21 -9.36 -8.55
N ILE A 83 21.26 -9.19 -9.48
CA ILE A 83 19.83 -9.13 -9.20
C ILE A 83 19.14 -10.35 -9.82
N GLU A 84 18.39 -11.08 -9.00
CA GLU A 84 17.50 -12.15 -9.41
C GLU A 84 16.06 -11.61 -9.46
N VAL A 85 15.39 -11.76 -10.61
CA VAL A 85 13.95 -11.49 -10.73
C VAL A 85 13.19 -12.74 -10.32
N LEU A 86 12.31 -12.62 -9.32
CA LEU A 86 11.59 -13.77 -8.75
C LEU A 86 10.23 -13.97 -9.42
N PHE A 87 9.36 -12.98 -9.32
CA PHE A 87 8.01 -13.02 -9.90
C PHE A 87 7.37 -11.63 -9.90
N ASP A 88 6.31 -11.49 -10.67
CA ASP A 88 5.49 -10.28 -10.72
C ASP A 88 4.19 -10.43 -9.95
N ILE A 89 3.72 -9.31 -9.39
CA ILE A 89 2.37 -9.16 -8.87
C ILE A 89 1.67 -8.06 -9.66
N ASN A 90 0.55 -8.38 -10.28
CA ASN A 90 -0.34 -7.38 -10.86
C ASN A 90 -1.26 -6.82 -9.77
N ALA A 91 -1.30 -5.49 -9.67
CA ALA A 91 -2.19 -4.77 -8.78
C ALA A 91 -3.04 -3.78 -9.56
N LEU A 92 -4.35 -3.81 -9.33
CA LEU A 92 -5.29 -2.82 -9.83
C LEU A 92 -5.21 -1.59 -8.93
N GLN A 93 -5.19 -0.42 -9.54
CA GLN A 93 -5.25 0.86 -8.86
C GLN A 93 -6.69 1.36 -8.89
N MET A 94 -7.22 1.71 -7.72
CA MET A 94 -8.59 2.17 -7.56
C MET A 94 -8.64 3.47 -6.75
N VAL A 95 -9.62 4.31 -7.08
CA VAL A 95 -9.89 5.61 -6.44
C VAL A 95 -11.39 5.71 -6.10
N PRO A 96 -11.79 6.43 -5.05
CA PRO A 96 -13.21 6.72 -4.78
C PRO A 96 -13.83 7.50 -5.94
N SER A 97 -14.95 7.02 -6.47
CA SER A 97 -15.70 7.72 -7.51
C SER A 97 -16.37 8.97 -6.94
N GLN A 98 -16.16 10.10 -7.62
CA GLN A 98 -16.84 11.37 -7.32
C GLN A 98 -18.37 11.28 -7.43
N SER A 99 -18.88 10.34 -8.24
CA SER A 99 -20.33 10.11 -8.43
C SER A 99 -20.95 9.17 -7.39
N SER A 100 -20.14 8.47 -6.60
CA SER A 100 -20.62 7.51 -5.58
C SER A 100 -20.75 8.12 -4.18
N ALA A 101 -20.82 9.45 -4.09
CA ALA A 101 -21.14 10.16 -2.87
C ALA A 101 -22.58 9.80 -2.44
N THR A 102 -22.71 8.71 -1.68
CA THR A 102 -23.88 8.15 -0.96
C THR A 102 -24.20 6.69 -1.34
N VAL A 103 -23.37 5.75 -0.87
CA VAL A 103 -23.93 4.43 -0.50
C VAL A 103 -23.91 4.34 1.02
N ALA A 104 -24.95 4.93 1.62
CA ALA A 104 -25.33 4.61 2.99
C ALA A 104 -25.74 3.14 3.01
N VAL A 105 -24.80 2.26 3.36
CA VAL A 105 -25.17 0.90 3.76
C VAL A 105 -25.76 1.06 5.15
N GLU A 106 -27.06 0.85 5.26
CA GLU A 106 -27.73 0.70 6.55
C GLU A 106 -27.10 -0.47 7.29
N ASP A 107 -26.11 -0.19 8.14
CA ASP A 107 -25.63 -1.18 9.08
C ASP A 107 -26.66 -1.32 10.19
N LYS A 108 -27.34 -2.47 10.23
CA LYS A 108 -28.35 -2.80 11.26
C LYS A 108 -27.75 -2.90 12.67
N ALA A 109 -26.43 -2.89 12.80
CA ALA A 109 -25.71 -2.95 14.06
C ALA A 109 -25.11 -1.58 14.41
N ALA A 110 -24.94 -1.31 15.72
CA ALA A 110 -24.21 -0.12 16.16
C ALA A 110 -22.79 -0.10 15.56
N PRO A 111 -22.30 1.07 15.10
CA PRO A 111 -20.97 1.16 14.51
C PRO A 111 -19.91 0.72 15.54
N PRO A 112 -18.87 -0.02 15.10
CA PRO A 112 -17.79 -0.43 15.98
C PRO A 112 -17.01 0.80 16.47
N VAL A 113 -16.42 0.69 17.67
CA VAL A 113 -15.46 1.69 18.15
C VAL A 113 -14.16 1.52 17.37
N ILE A 114 -13.79 2.56 16.62
CA ILE A 114 -12.53 2.64 15.88
C ILE A 114 -11.54 3.43 16.74
N MET A 115 -10.32 2.92 16.90
CA MET A 115 -9.28 3.55 17.71
C MET A 115 -7.98 3.72 16.94
N PRO A 116 -7.20 4.78 17.20
CA PRO A 116 -5.90 4.97 16.56
C PRO A 116 -4.93 3.87 17.01
N LEU A 117 -4.07 3.45 16.09
CA LEU A 117 -2.99 2.50 16.35
C LEU A 117 -1.65 3.21 16.15
N ASN A 118 -0.68 2.92 17.02
CA ASN A 118 0.63 3.54 17.00
C ASN A 118 1.75 2.51 17.28
N ALA A 119 2.96 2.98 17.58
CA ALA A 119 4.12 2.15 17.87
C ALA A 119 3.87 1.08 18.97
N GLU A 120 3.05 1.38 19.98
CA GLU A 120 2.69 0.46 21.06
C GLU A 120 1.88 -0.74 20.56
N ASN A 121 1.20 -0.60 19.41
CA ASN A 121 0.42 -1.66 18.79
C ASN A 121 1.19 -2.42 17.70
N ALA A 122 2.43 -2.05 17.39
CA ALA A 122 3.17 -2.56 16.24
C ALA A 122 3.24 -4.09 16.20
N ALA A 123 3.46 -4.75 17.34
CA ALA A 123 3.50 -6.21 17.42
C ALA A 123 2.13 -6.85 17.10
N GLU A 124 1.03 -6.31 17.63
CA GLU A 124 -0.33 -6.80 17.31
C GLU A 124 -0.69 -6.54 15.84
N MET A 125 -0.24 -5.42 15.27
CA MET A 125 -0.46 -5.07 13.86
C MET A 125 0.27 -6.04 12.93
N VAL A 126 1.53 -6.36 13.22
CA VAL A 126 2.31 -7.37 12.50
C VAL A 126 1.62 -8.74 12.62
N GLU A 127 1.25 -9.17 13.82
CA GLU A 127 0.56 -10.45 14.03
C GLU A 127 -0.73 -10.56 13.19
N LEU A 128 -1.56 -9.53 13.20
CA LEU A 128 -2.82 -9.54 12.46
C LEU A 128 -2.61 -9.55 10.94
N THR A 129 -1.64 -8.78 10.46
CA THR A 129 -1.37 -8.65 9.02
C THR A 129 -0.63 -9.84 8.45
N ASP A 130 0.23 -10.52 9.21
CA ASP A 130 0.94 -11.72 8.74
C ASP A 130 -0.01 -12.87 8.38
N VAL A 131 -1.20 -12.92 8.98
CA VAL A 131 -2.26 -13.87 8.61
C VAL A 131 -2.83 -13.58 7.21
N ALA A 132 -2.87 -12.31 6.80
CA ALA A 132 -3.49 -11.89 5.55
C ALA A 132 -2.47 -11.67 4.41
N PHE A 133 -1.30 -11.09 4.73
CA PHE A 133 -0.29 -10.61 3.79
C PHE A 133 1.11 -10.78 4.40
N PRO A 134 1.61 -12.02 4.53
CA PRO A 134 2.84 -12.31 5.25
C PRO A 134 4.03 -11.50 4.70
N GLY A 135 4.71 -10.76 5.58
CA GLY A 135 5.93 -10.02 5.27
C GLY A 135 5.77 -8.71 4.49
N PHE A 136 4.55 -8.20 4.26
CA PHE A 136 4.36 -6.84 3.73
C PHE A 136 4.33 -5.78 4.84
N PHE A 137 3.63 -6.10 5.94
CA PHE A 137 3.67 -5.29 7.15
C PHE A 137 4.86 -5.73 8.00
N ARG A 138 5.61 -4.76 8.50
CA ARG A 138 6.90 -4.90 9.18
C ARG A 138 6.85 -4.16 10.52
N PRO A 139 7.79 -4.39 11.44
CA PRO A 139 7.75 -3.82 12.77
C PRO A 139 7.63 -2.30 12.83
N ARG A 140 8.11 -1.58 11.79
CA ARG A 140 8.02 -0.12 11.72
C ARG A 140 7.06 0.40 10.64
N THR A 141 6.24 -0.42 9.99
CA THR A 141 5.31 0.06 8.94
C THR A 141 4.35 1.14 9.46
N TYR A 142 4.06 1.15 10.77
CA TYR A 142 3.24 2.19 11.39
C TYR A 142 3.77 3.63 11.18
N VAL A 143 5.06 3.82 10.83
CA VAL A 143 5.60 5.17 10.57
C VAL A 143 5.20 5.72 9.19
N MET A 144 4.57 4.91 8.34
CA MET A 144 4.17 5.32 6.98
C MET A 144 2.93 6.23 6.96
N GLY A 145 2.16 6.30 8.05
CA GLY A 145 0.98 7.14 8.13
C GLY A 145 0.03 6.71 9.25
N SER A 146 -1.24 7.10 9.14
CA SER A 146 -2.25 6.82 10.17
C SER A 146 -2.75 5.39 10.09
N TYR A 147 -2.98 4.77 11.26
CA TYR A 147 -3.54 3.43 11.37
C TYR A 147 -4.68 3.39 12.38
N TRP A 148 -5.68 2.57 12.08
CA TRP A 148 -6.91 2.48 12.85
C TRP A 148 -7.31 1.02 13.05
N GLY A 149 -7.86 0.72 14.22
CA GLY A 149 -8.17 -0.64 14.63
C GLY A 149 -9.55 -0.76 15.28
N ILE A 150 -10.08 -1.98 15.23
CA ILE A 150 -11.26 -2.40 15.97
C ILE A 150 -10.85 -3.55 16.88
N ARG A 151 -11.25 -3.46 18.15
CA ARG A 151 -11.00 -4.50 19.15
C ARG A 151 -12.26 -5.29 19.50
N ALA A 152 -12.09 -6.58 19.76
CA ALA A 152 -13.09 -7.43 20.38
C ALA A 152 -12.40 -8.29 21.45
N GLU A 153 -13.01 -8.39 22.63
CA GLU A 153 -12.46 -9.16 23.77
C GLU A 153 -11.00 -8.78 24.10
N GLY A 154 -10.69 -7.48 24.02
CA GLY A 154 -9.36 -6.92 24.28
C GLY A 154 -8.33 -7.09 23.16
N LYS A 155 -8.62 -7.86 22.10
CA LYS A 155 -7.68 -8.13 21.00
C LYS A 155 -7.94 -7.26 19.79
N LEU A 156 -6.89 -6.87 19.06
CA LEU A 156 -7.03 -6.29 17.72
C LEU A 156 -7.58 -7.34 16.75
N VAL A 157 -8.78 -7.08 16.20
CA VAL A 157 -9.50 -8.02 15.32
C VAL A 157 -9.70 -7.50 13.91
N ALA A 158 -9.57 -6.20 13.67
CA ALA A 158 -9.51 -5.62 12.34
C ALA A 158 -8.66 -4.35 12.36
N MET A 159 -8.00 -4.05 11.25
CA MET A 159 -7.28 -2.79 11.07
C MET A 159 -7.27 -2.35 9.61
N ALA A 160 -7.02 -1.06 9.40
CA ALA A 160 -6.64 -0.46 8.14
C ALA A 160 -5.74 0.74 8.43
N GLY A 161 -4.99 1.20 7.44
CA GLY A 161 -4.21 2.42 7.58
C GLY A 161 -3.67 2.93 6.26
N GLU A 162 -2.69 3.80 6.36
CA GLU A 162 -2.03 4.44 5.23
C GLU A 162 -0.73 3.72 4.86
N ARG A 163 -0.38 3.68 3.57
CA ARG A 163 0.91 3.13 3.13
C ARG A 163 1.71 4.07 2.25
N LEU A 164 1.34 4.30 0.99
CA LEU A 164 2.03 5.27 0.14
C LEU A 164 1.37 6.66 0.27
N ALA A 165 2.18 7.70 0.34
CA ALA A 165 1.73 9.09 0.36
C ALA A 165 2.38 9.87 -0.77
N VAL A 166 1.59 10.58 -1.56
CA VAL A 166 2.07 11.52 -2.57
C VAL A 166 1.41 12.88 -2.31
N PRO A 167 1.91 14.00 -2.87
CA PRO A 167 1.32 15.30 -2.58
C PRO A 167 -0.16 15.31 -2.94
N GLY A 168 -1.01 15.64 -1.95
CA GLY A 168 -2.46 15.67 -2.09
C GLY A 168 -3.18 14.32 -1.96
N MET A 169 -2.49 13.18 -1.85
CA MET A 169 -3.15 11.87 -1.78
C MET A 169 -2.53 10.88 -0.79
N ARG A 170 -3.34 9.95 -0.29
CA ARG A 170 -2.92 8.86 0.62
C ARG A 170 -3.47 7.52 0.17
N GLU A 171 -2.64 6.48 0.25
CA GLU A 171 -3.01 5.11 -0.09
C GLU A 171 -3.66 4.43 1.11
N ILE A 172 -4.90 3.97 0.96
CA ILE A 172 -5.54 3.05 1.90
C ILE A 172 -4.92 1.66 1.73
N SER A 173 -4.43 1.10 2.83
CA SER A 173 -3.73 -0.17 2.87
C SER A 173 -3.94 -0.93 4.17
N ALA A 174 -3.29 -2.09 4.28
CA ALA A 174 -3.31 -2.96 5.46
C ALA A 174 -4.72 -3.35 5.96
N VAL A 175 -5.71 -3.33 5.07
CA VAL A 175 -7.10 -3.66 5.39
C VAL A 175 -7.20 -5.15 5.63
N CYS A 176 -7.38 -5.54 6.89
CA CYS A 176 -7.49 -6.94 7.28
C CYS A 176 -8.45 -7.13 8.46
N THR A 177 -8.97 -8.34 8.57
CA THR A 177 -9.86 -8.75 9.66
C THR A 177 -9.51 -10.17 10.05
N ARG A 178 -9.33 -10.41 11.34
CA ARG A 178 -8.96 -11.70 11.92
C ARG A 178 -9.99 -12.76 11.50
N PRO A 179 -9.56 -14.00 11.18
CA PRO A 179 -10.47 -15.13 11.01
C PRO A 179 -11.44 -15.24 12.22
N GLY A 180 -12.70 -15.58 11.95
CA GLY A 180 -13.77 -15.60 12.96
C GLY A 180 -14.43 -14.24 13.27
N HIS A 181 -13.83 -13.13 12.82
CA HIS A 181 -14.39 -11.78 12.98
C HIS A 181 -14.85 -11.14 11.65
N THR A 182 -14.75 -11.89 10.55
CA THR A 182 -15.20 -11.45 9.22
C THR A 182 -16.73 -11.44 9.11
N GLY A 183 -17.27 -10.73 8.12
CA GLY A 183 -18.73 -10.67 7.88
C GLY A 183 -19.47 -9.67 8.77
N ARG A 184 -18.75 -8.90 9.59
CA ARG A 184 -19.29 -7.89 10.54
C ARG A 184 -19.15 -6.45 10.05
N GLY A 185 -18.83 -6.23 8.77
CA GLY A 185 -18.66 -4.89 8.20
C GLY A 185 -17.38 -4.14 8.61
N TYR A 186 -16.50 -4.69 9.46
CA TYR A 186 -15.32 -3.98 9.99
C TYR A 186 -14.42 -3.33 8.94
N ALA A 187 -14.10 -4.03 7.86
CA ALA A 187 -13.30 -3.45 6.77
C ALA A 187 -13.98 -2.23 6.15
N ALA A 188 -15.30 -2.27 5.95
CA ALA A 188 -16.06 -1.14 5.40
C ALA A 188 -16.07 0.07 6.35
N HIS A 189 -16.23 -0.16 7.66
CA HIS A 189 -16.15 0.91 8.68
C HIS A 189 -14.77 1.57 8.70
N LEU A 190 -13.70 0.78 8.69
CA LEU A 190 -12.32 1.27 8.70
C LEU A 190 -11.97 2.05 7.42
N ILE A 191 -12.40 1.57 6.24
CA ILE A 191 -12.18 2.29 4.98
C ILE A 191 -12.94 3.61 4.97
N ARG A 192 -14.22 3.63 5.40
CA ARG A 192 -14.99 4.88 5.50
C ARG A 192 -14.38 5.88 6.48
N HIS A 193 -13.84 5.38 7.59
CA HIS A 193 -13.12 6.21 8.54
C HIS A 193 -11.89 6.86 7.89
N LEU A 194 -11.05 6.10 7.18
CA LEU A 194 -9.90 6.65 6.44
C LEU A 194 -10.32 7.64 5.34
N LEU A 195 -11.38 7.35 4.59
CA LEU A 195 -11.93 8.28 3.61
C LEU A 195 -12.33 9.62 4.25
N HIS A 196 -12.98 9.56 5.42
CA HIS A 196 -13.35 10.76 6.19
C HIS A 196 -12.11 11.51 6.69
N GLU A 197 -11.12 10.82 7.27
CA GLU A 197 -9.89 11.44 7.76
C GLU A 197 -9.11 12.13 6.63
N HIS A 198 -8.97 11.46 5.48
CA HIS A 198 -8.32 12.05 4.31
C HIS A 198 -9.09 13.28 3.81
N ALA A 199 -10.42 13.20 3.66
CA ALA A 199 -11.23 14.32 3.20
C ALA A 199 -11.17 15.52 4.16
N ALA A 200 -11.21 15.27 5.48
CA ALA A 200 -11.08 16.31 6.51
C ALA A 200 -9.71 17.01 6.46
N ALA A 201 -8.67 16.30 6.03
CA ALA A 201 -7.33 16.84 5.79
C ALA A 201 -7.13 17.47 4.39
N GLY A 202 -8.17 17.49 3.54
CA GLY A 202 -8.07 17.97 2.16
C GLY A 202 -7.25 17.05 1.25
N LEU A 203 -7.18 15.76 1.57
CA LEU A 203 -6.46 14.73 0.83
C LEU A 203 -7.43 13.81 0.07
N GLU A 204 -7.00 13.35 -1.09
CA GLU A 204 -7.68 12.30 -1.83
C GLU A 204 -7.17 10.90 -1.44
N SER A 205 -7.99 9.88 -1.68
CA SER A 205 -7.64 8.50 -1.38
C SER A 205 -7.42 7.70 -2.65
N PHE A 206 -6.51 6.75 -2.59
CA PHE A 206 -6.38 5.69 -3.60
C PHE A 206 -6.03 4.38 -2.91
N LEU A 207 -6.06 3.27 -3.64
CA LEU A 207 -5.55 1.99 -3.16
C LEU A 207 -5.02 1.14 -4.29
N HIS A 208 -4.17 0.18 -3.94
CA HIS A 208 -3.80 -0.93 -4.81
C HIS A 208 -4.31 -2.24 -4.22
N VAL A 209 -4.85 -3.09 -5.09
CA VAL A 209 -5.32 -4.43 -4.74
C VAL A 209 -4.78 -5.44 -5.75
N ALA A 210 -4.27 -6.57 -5.28
CA ALA A 210 -3.84 -7.63 -6.18
C ALA A 210 -5.01 -8.06 -7.09
N GLU A 211 -4.76 -8.20 -8.39
CA GLU A 211 -5.78 -8.51 -9.40
C GLU A 211 -6.54 -9.82 -9.08
N THR A 212 -5.88 -10.75 -8.39
CA THR A 212 -6.43 -12.03 -7.96
C THR A 212 -7.31 -11.94 -6.70
N ASN A 213 -7.34 -10.81 -6.00
CA ASN A 213 -8.10 -10.64 -4.76
C ASN A 213 -9.53 -10.14 -5.04
N HIS A 214 -10.32 -10.97 -5.72
CA HIS A 214 -11.69 -10.64 -6.14
C HIS A 214 -12.60 -10.24 -4.97
N ARG A 215 -12.39 -10.79 -3.77
CA ARG A 215 -13.16 -10.43 -2.58
C ARG A 215 -12.91 -8.99 -2.15
N ALA A 216 -11.66 -8.55 -2.15
CA ALA A 216 -11.31 -7.17 -1.80
C ALA A 216 -11.75 -6.20 -2.90
N ILE A 217 -11.56 -6.55 -4.18
CA ILE A 217 -12.04 -5.75 -5.33
C ILE A 217 -13.55 -5.48 -5.19
N ALA A 218 -14.36 -6.53 -5.02
CA ALA A 218 -15.80 -6.38 -4.86
C ALA A 218 -16.20 -5.57 -3.61
N LEU A 219 -15.39 -5.59 -2.54
CA LEU A 219 -15.61 -4.72 -1.39
C LEU A 219 -15.35 -3.26 -1.75
N TYR A 220 -14.24 -2.95 -2.40
CA TYR A 220 -13.90 -1.59 -2.80
C TYR A 220 -14.94 -1.02 -3.80
N GLU A 221 -15.38 -1.80 -4.77
CA GLU A 221 -16.45 -1.40 -5.71
C GLU A 221 -17.76 -1.05 -4.98
N ARG A 222 -18.19 -1.88 -4.01
CA ARG A 222 -19.37 -1.56 -3.18
C ARG A 222 -19.20 -0.31 -2.32
N LEU A 223 -17.96 0.06 -2.00
CA LEU A 223 -17.62 1.28 -1.29
C LEU A 223 -17.43 2.48 -2.22
N GLY A 224 -17.72 2.31 -3.51
CA GLY A 224 -17.68 3.38 -4.51
C GLY A 224 -16.31 3.58 -5.14
N PHE A 225 -15.35 2.67 -4.95
CA PHE A 225 -14.07 2.75 -5.66
C PHE A 225 -14.24 2.27 -7.11
N VAL A 226 -13.55 2.94 -8.04
CA VAL A 226 -13.48 2.58 -9.45
C VAL A 226 -12.03 2.31 -9.85
N MET A 227 -11.83 1.35 -10.75
CA MET A 227 -10.51 1.05 -11.29
C MET A 227 -10.10 2.14 -12.29
N VAL A 228 -8.92 2.72 -12.08
CA VAL A 228 -8.35 3.75 -12.96
C VAL A 228 -7.10 3.29 -13.70
N GLY A 229 -6.48 2.20 -13.24
CA GLY A 229 -5.33 1.62 -13.92
C GLY A 229 -4.82 0.35 -13.25
N ALA A 230 -3.67 -0.10 -13.71
CA ALA A 230 -2.96 -1.24 -13.17
C ALA A 230 -1.47 -0.92 -13.01
N THR A 231 -0.82 -1.61 -12.09
CA THR A 231 0.62 -1.53 -11.84
C THR A 231 1.15 -2.93 -11.61
N ARG A 232 2.36 -3.15 -12.10
CA ARG A 232 3.12 -4.39 -11.91
C ARG A 232 4.14 -4.16 -10.82
N CYS A 233 4.26 -5.10 -9.90
CA CYS A 233 5.28 -5.08 -8.86
C CYS A 233 6.17 -6.29 -9.07
N THR A 234 7.42 -6.05 -9.49
CA THR A 234 8.40 -7.12 -9.67
C THR A 234 9.14 -7.35 -8.37
N ARG A 235 9.05 -8.57 -7.84
CA ARG A 235 9.86 -8.99 -6.69
C ARG A 235 11.24 -9.36 -7.18
N ILE A 236 12.25 -8.73 -6.60
CA ILE A 236 13.66 -8.98 -6.90
C ILE A 236 14.42 -9.38 -5.63
N ARG A 237 15.53 -10.09 -5.82
CA ARG A 237 16.49 -10.44 -4.77
C ARG A 237 17.90 -9.98 -5.16
N ARG A 238 18.64 -9.38 -4.23
CA ARG A 238 20.09 -9.19 -4.40
C ARG A 238 20.79 -10.53 -4.14
N SER A 239 21.65 -10.97 -5.06
CA SER A 239 22.46 -12.17 -4.87
C SER A 239 23.26 -12.11 -3.56
N ALA A 240 23.41 -13.24 -2.88
CA ALA A 240 24.12 -13.33 -1.60
C ALA A 240 25.66 -13.25 -1.75
N THR A 241 26.17 -13.33 -2.98
CA THR A 241 27.60 -13.36 -3.35
C THR A 241 27.91 -12.32 -4.41
#